data_AF-A0A946KJU5-F1
#
_entry.id   AF-A0A946KJU5-F1
#
_cell.length_a   1.000
_cell.length_b   1.000
_cell.length_c   1.000
_cell.angle_alpha   90.00
_cell.angle_beta   90.00
_cell.angle_gamma   90.00
#
_symmetry.space_group_name_H-M   'P 1'
#
loop_
_entity.id
_entity.type
_entity.pdbx_description
1 polymer ?
#
loop_
_entity_poly.entity_id
_entity_poly.type
_entity_poly.pdbx_seq_one_letter_code
_entity_poly.pdbx_strand_id
1 'polypeptide(L)'
;MDVLNRDQIDAFWRDGYLLLEDAVPPEKLAALSCEFDNWVDQSRSHSRAFGTTLDGRPRFDLEPGHTAEAPTLRRISSPTEISDTYLDVMRSSIAVDAVAQLIGPNVTLNHSKVNSKLPGSGTEVRFHQDFLFEPHTNDDMITVLYFIDEVTMQNGPLEVLPGSHRGPLYEHWHDGVFTGSVAGVVV
;
A
#
# COMPACT_ATOMS: atom_id res chain seq x y z
N MET A 1 -20.57 -13.18 -0.84
CA MET A 1 -20.67 -14.10 -2.01
C MET A 1 -19.27 -14.60 -2.29
N ASP A 2 -19.14 -15.77 -2.92
CA ASP A 2 -17.83 -16.32 -3.26
C ASP A 2 -17.22 -15.55 -4.45
N VAL A 3 -16.37 -14.55 -4.19
CA VAL A 3 -15.62 -13.79 -5.19
C VAL A 3 -14.36 -14.49 -5.73
N LEU A 4 -13.70 -15.37 -4.97
CA LEU A 4 -12.56 -16.15 -5.45
C LEU A 4 -12.99 -17.56 -5.85
N ASN A 5 -12.48 -18.04 -6.98
CA ASN A 5 -12.60 -19.44 -7.35
C ASN A 5 -11.50 -20.30 -6.67
N ARG A 6 -11.62 -21.63 -6.79
CA ARG A 6 -10.70 -22.56 -6.15
C ARG A 6 -9.25 -22.38 -6.62
N ASP A 7 -9.04 -22.16 -7.91
CA ASP A 7 -7.71 -22.01 -8.50
C ASP A 7 -7.02 -20.72 -7.99
N GLN A 8 -7.77 -19.63 -7.82
CA GLN A 8 -7.27 -18.38 -7.25
C GLN A 8 -6.87 -18.56 -5.77
N ILE A 9 -7.68 -19.27 -4.98
CA ILE A 9 -7.37 -19.58 -3.58
C ILE A 9 -6.11 -20.44 -3.51
N ASP A 10 -6.03 -21.51 -4.31
CA ASP A 10 -4.87 -22.40 -4.31
C ASP A 10 -3.60 -21.70 -4.81
N ALA A 11 -3.72 -20.78 -5.79
CA ALA A 11 -2.62 -19.94 -6.24
C ALA A 11 -2.14 -18.97 -5.15
N PHE A 12 -3.05 -18.28 -4.47
CA PHE A 12 -2.70 -17.39 -3.35
C PHE A 12 -1.91 -18.14 -2.27
N TRP A 13 -2.39 -19.30 -1.84
CA TRP A 13 -1.69 -20.07 -0.82
C TRP A 13 -0.37 -20.64 -1.30
N ARG A 14 -0.24 -20.99 -2.59
CA ARG A 14 1.00 -21.49 -3.20
C ARG A 14 2.05 -20.39 -3.35
N ASP A 15 1.66 -19.24 -3.90
CA ASP A 15 2.57 -18.20 -4.39
C ASP A 15 2.67 -17.00 -3.43
N GLY A 16 1.73 -16.84 -2.50
CA GLY A 16 1.73 -15.76 -1.51
C GLY A 16 1.12 -14.45 -2.00
N TYR A 17 0.58 -14.42 -3.21
CA TYR A 17 -0.10 -13.26 -3.79
C TYR A 17 -1.15 -13.68 -4.83
N LEU A 18 -2.04 -12.75 -5.15
CA LEU A 18 -3.03 -12.89 -6.21
C LEU A 18 -3.25 -11.52 -6.88
N LEU A 19 -3.39 -11.52 -8.20
CA LEU A 19 -3.92 -10.36 -8.93
C LEU A 19 -5.43 -10.50 -9.07
N LEU A 20 -6.18 -9.53 -8.56
CA LEU A 20 -7.63 -9.44 -8.73
C LEU A 20 -7.95 -8.29 -9.68
N GLU A 21 -8.31 -8.62 -10.90
CA GLU A 21 -8.72 -7.66 -11.92
C GLU A 21 -10.08 -7.05 -11.57
N ASP A 22 -10.31 -5.80 -11.98
CA ASP A 22 -11.56 -5.06 -11.80
C ASP A 22 -12.05 -4.99 -10.34
N ALA A 23 -11.14 -5.03 -9.37
CA ALA A 23 -11.46 -4.99 -7.94
C ALA A 23 -12.06 -3.64 -7.47
N VAL A 24 -11.84 -2.59 -8.25
CA VAL A 24 -12.37 -1.24 -8.02
C VAL A 24 -13.10 -0.80 -9.29
N PRO A 25 -14.40 -0.49 -9.22
CA PRO A 25 -15.14 0.02 -10.37
C PRO A 25 -14.53 1.31 -10.93
N PRO A 26 -14.56 1.53 -12.27
CA PRO A 26 -13.94 2.69 -12.91
C PRO A 26 -14.37 4.04 -12.32
N GLU A 27 -15.63 4.18 -11.90
CA GLU A 27 -16.15 5.39 -11.29
C GLU A 27 -15.54 5.66 -9.90
N LYS A 28 -15.30 4.61 -9.11
CA LYS A 28 -14.62 4.74 -7.81
C LYS A 28 -13.13 5.02 -8.00
N LEU A 29 -12.52 4.39 -9.01
CA LEU A 29 -11.13 4.63 -9.38
C LEU A 29 -10.90 6.09 -9.76
N ALA A 30 -11.78 6.65 -10.61
CA ALA A 30 -11.74 8.06 -10.98
C ALA A 30 -11.95 8.99 -9.77
N ALA A 31 -12.81 8.60 -8.82
CA ALA A 31 -13.01 9.38 -7.59
C ALA A 31 -11.77 9.33 -6.67
N LEU A 32 -11.09 8.19 -6.54
CA LEU A 32 -9.83 8.07 -5.78
C LEU A 32 -8.73 8.94 -6.38
N SER A 33 -8.61 8.93 -7.71
CA SER A 33 -7.64 9.73 -8.47
C SER A 33 -7.93 11.23 -8.31
N CYS A 34 -9.19 11.66 -8.49
CA CYS A 34 -9.60 13.06 -8.27
C CYS A 34 -9.30 13.55 -6.85
N GLU A 35 -9.58 12.73 -5.83
CA GLU A 35 -9.27 13.08 -4.44
C GLU A 35 -7.75 13.16 -4.18
N PHE A 36 -6.97 12.29 -4.82
CA PHE A 36 -5.52 12.36 -4.76
C PHE A 36 -4.99 13.65 -5.39
N ASP A 37 -5.48 14.04 -6.56
CA ASP A 37 -5.11 15.29 -7.23
C ASP A 37 -5.43 16.52 -6.36
N ASN A 38 -6.57 16.51 -5.67
CA ASN A 38 -6.91 17.57 -4.70
C ASN A 38 -5.86 17.67 -3.58
N TRP A 39 -5.34 16.55 -3.09
CA TRP A 39 -4.27 16.55 -2.08
C TRP A 39 -2.93 16.99 -2.64
N VAL A 40 -2.62 16.63 -3.90
CA VAL A 40 -1.44 17.17 -4.62
C VAL A 40 -1.54 18.68 -4.73
N ASP A 41 -2.69 19.24 -5.09
CA ASP A 41 -2.85 20.69 -5.18
C ASP A 41 -2.79 21.40 -3.83
N GLN A 42 -3.36 20.80 -2.78
CA GLN A 42 -3.19 21.30 -1.40
C GLN A 42 -1.72 21.33 -0.99
N SER A 43 -0.95 20.30 -1.36
CA SER A 43 0.47 20.19 -0.99
C SER A 43 1.31 21.37 -1.48
N ARG A 44 0.93 22.03 -2.58
CA ARG A 44 1.62 23.21 -3.14
C ARG A 44 1.75 24.37 -2.14
N SER A 45 0.86 24.44 -1.14
CA SER A 45 0.90 25.47 -0.09
C SER A 45 1.81 25.11 1.09
N HIS A 46 2.55 24.00 1.00
CA HIS A 46 3.37 23.45 2.08
C HIS A 46 4.80 23.15 1.60
N SER A 47 5.79 23.43 2.44
CA SER A 47 7.21 23.13 2.17
C SER A 47 7.76 21.97 3.00
N ARG A 48 6.93 21.38 3.85
CA ARG A 48 7.25 20.25 4.75
C ARG A 48 6.01 19.39 4.95
N ALA A 49 6.20 18.19 5.52
CA ALA A 49 5.10 17.32 5.89
C ALA A 49 4.04 18.07 6.74
N PHE A 50 2.76 17.81 6.46
CA PHE A 50 1.63 18.55 7.02
C PHE A 50 0.42 17.64 7.24
N GLY A 51 -0.62 18.21 7.87
CA GLY A 51 -1.79 17.45 8.33
C GLY A 51 -1.43 16.47 9.46
N THR A 52 -2.47 15.97 10.14
CA THR A 52 -2.29 15.09 11.30
C THR A 52 -3.23 13.91 11.19
N THR A 53 -2.69 12.70 11.36
CA THR A 53 -3.46 11.46 11.58
C THR A 53 -4.13 11.46 12.95
N LEU A 54 -5.11 10.57 13.18
CA LEU A 54 -5.75 10.46 14.49
C LEU A 54 -4.75 10.14 15.63
N ASP A 55 -3.65 9.47 15.31
CA ASP A 55 -2.56 9.15 16.25
C ASP A 55 -1.46 10.23 16.34
N GLY A 56 -1.65 11.40 15.73
CA GLY A 56 -0.77 12.55 15.91
C GLY A 56 0.43 12.62 14.97
N ARG A 57 0.60 11.68 14.03
CA ARG A 57 1.69 11.68 13.05
C ARG A 57 1.40 12.60 11.86
N PRO A 58 2.42 13.10 11.14
CA PRO A 58 2.20 13.82 9.89
C PRO A 58 1.43 12.98 8.89
N ARG A 59 0.40 13.56 8.27
CA ARG A 59 -0.46 12.84 7.32
C ARG A 59 0.09 12.84 5.91
N PHE A 60 0.47 14.02 5.43
CA PHE A 60 0.96 14.26 4.09
C PHE A 60 2.47 14.43 4.15
N ASP A 61 3.18 13.57 3.44
CA ASP A 61 4.63 13.51 3.42
C ASP A 61 5.14 13.90 2.03
N LEU A 62 6.10 14.81 1.99
CA LEU A 62 6.60 15.45 0.78
C LEU A 62 8.01 14.97 0.47
N GLU A 63 8.33 14.78 -0.81
CA GLU A 63 9.71 14.45 -1.20
C GLU A 63 10.65 15.65 -1.02
N PRO A 64 11.94 15.41 -0.75
CA PRO A 64 12.96 16.44 -0.90
C PRO A 64 12.88 17.09 -2.29
N GLY A 65 12.83 18.42 -2.34
CA GLY A 65 12.69 19.16 -3.60
C GLY A 65 11.25 19.55 -3.97
N HIS A 66 10.26 19.22 -3.14
CA HIS A 66 8.89 19.70 -3.29
C HIS A 66 8.81 21.22 -3.43
N THR A 67 8.08 21.72 -4.43
CA THR A 67 7.69 23.13 -4.54
C THR A 67 6.24 23.28 -5.00
N ALA A 68 5.71 24.50 -4.92
CA ALA A 68 4.38 24.81 -5.43
C ALA A 68 4.26 24.56 -6.95
N GLU A 69 5.33 24.76 -7.72
CA GLU A 69 5.39 24.57 -9.17
C GLU A 69 5.68 23.11 -9.55
N ALA A 70 6.36 22.36 -8.69
CA ALA A 70 6.70 20.94 -8.86
C ALA A 70 6.28 20.13 -7.61
N PRO A 71 4.98 19.88 -7.42
CA PRO A 71 4.51 19.21 -6.21
C PRO A 71 4.86 17.73 -6.24
N THR A 72 5.60 17.30 -5.21
CA THR A 72 6.00 15.91 -4.99
C THR A 72 5.40 15.34 -3.70
N LEU A 73 4.07 15.15 -3.68
CA LEU A 73 3.38 14.48 -2.57
C LEU A 73 3.69 12.97 -2.61
N ARG A 74 4.56 12.52 -1.70
CA ARG A 74 5.10 11.14 -1.70
C ARG A 74 4.11 10.14 -1.11
N ARG A 75 3.54 10.49 0.04
CA ARG A 75 2.74 9.57 0.83
C ARG A 75 1.63 10.29 1.57
N ILE A 76 0.52 9.59 1.70
CA ILE A 76 -0.63 10.00 2.50
C ILE A 76 -0.95 8.87 3.47
N SER A 77 -0.81 9.15 4.77
CA SER A 77 -1.09 8.20 5.84
C SER A 77 -2.57 8.23 6.24
N SER A 78 -3.16 7.06 6.43
CA SER A 78 -4.56 6.89 6.83
C SER A 78 -5.56 7.73 6.01
N PRO A 79 -5.54 7.67 4.65
CA PRO A 79 -6.47 8.45 3.81
C PRO A 79 -7.95 8.19 4.17
N THR A 80 -8.25 6.99 4.68
CA THR A 80 -9.58 6.59 5.14
C THR A 80 -10.10 7.39 6.35
N GLU A 81 -9.26 8.16 7.04
CA GLU A 81 -9.68 9.04 8.13
C GLU A 81 -10.25 10.38 7.63
N ILE A 82 -9.94 10.77 6.39
CA ILE A 82 -10.24 12.11 5.85
C ILE A 82 -11.00 12.09 4.52
N SER A 83 -11.17 10.92 3.89
CA SER A 83 -11.89 10.79 2.63
C SER A 83 -12.90 9.67 2.68
N ASP A 84 -14.17 10.04 2.48
CA ASP A 84 -15.27 9.10 2.33
C ASP A 84 -15.08 8.20 1.10
N THR A 85 -14.45 8.68 0.04
CA THR A 85 -14.13 7.90 -1.16
C THR A 85 -13.17 6.75 -0.85
N TYR A 86 -12.06 7.05 -0.17
CA TYR A 86 -11.09 6.02 0.25
C TYR A 86 -11.70 5.06 1.27
N LEU A 87 -12.51 5.57 2.19
CA LEU A 87 -13.23 4.77 3.18
C LEU A 87 -14.24 3.82 2.52
N ASP A 88 -14.98 4.30 1.52
CA ASP A 88 -15.94 3.50 0.76
C ASP A 88 -15.27 2.38 -0.01
N VAL A 89 -14.19 2.65 -0.75
CA VAL A 89 -13.43 1.60 -1.47
C VAL A 89 -12.85 0.58 -0.50
N MET A 90 -12.26 1.03 0.61
CA MET A 90 -11.74 0.14 1.64
C MET A 90 -12.81 -0.81 2.20
N ARG A 91 -14.07 -0.38 2.30
CA ARG A 91 -15.17 -1.18 2.86
C ARG A 91 -15.90 -2.04 1.83
N SER A 92 -16.00 -1.57 0.60
CA SER A 92 -16.95 -2.11 -0.39
C SER A 92 -16.30 -2.79 -1.60
N SER A 93 -14.97 -2.71 -1.74
CA SER A 93 -14.27 -3.45 -2.80
C SER A 93 -14.44 -4.96 -2.62
N ILE A 94 -14.58 -5.68 -3.74
CA ILE A 94 -14.60 -7.14 -3.76
C ILE A 94 -13.30 -7.76 -3.20
N ALA A 95 -12.21 -6.99 -3.12
CA ALA A 95 -10.99 -7.45 -2.48
C ALA A 95 -11.17 -7.70 -0.97
N VAL A 96 -12.11 -7.00 -0.31
CA VAL A 96 -12.45 -7.25 1.11
C VAL A 96 -13.10 -8.62 1.27
N ASP A 97 -14.03 -8.96 0.37
CA ASP A 97 -14.65 -10.28 0.33
C ASP A 97 -13.61 -11.38 0.04
N ALA A 98 -12.64 -11.09 -0.84
CA ALA A 98 -11.54 -12.01 -1.15
C ALA A 98 -10.65 -12.25 0.08
N VAL A 99 -10.29 -11.21 0.83
CA VAL A 99 -9.54 -11.35 2.09
C VAL A 99 -10.34 -12.20 3.08
N ALA A 100 -11.63 -11.90 3.26
CA ALA A 100 -12.50 -12.63 4.18
C ALA A 100 -12.64 -14.13 3.83
N GLN A 101 -12.54 -14.49 2.55
CA GLN A 101 -12.52 -15.89 2.11
C GLN A 101 -11.20 -16.59 2.40
N LEU A 102 -10.08 -15.87 2.33
CA LEU A 102 -8.77 -16.43 2.55
C LEU A 102 -8.50 -16.65 4.04
N ILE A 103 -8.73 -15.63 4.88
CA ILE A 103 -8.33 -15.64 6.30
C ILE A 103 -9.51 -15.66 7.29
N GLY A 104 -10.75 -15.74 6.77
CA GLY A 104 -11.97 -15.82 7.56
C GLY A 104 -12.71 -14.48 7.70
N PRO A 105 -13.98 -14.50 8.16
CA PRO A 105 -14.89 -13.36 8.03
C PRO A 105 -14.64 -12.21 9.03
N ASN A 106 -13.84 -12.45 10.08
CA ASN A 106 -13.62 -11.49 11.16
C ASN A 106 -12.38 -10.66 10.89
N VAL A 107 -12.42 -9.85 9.84
CA VAL A 107 -11.32 -8.98 9.42
C VAL A 107 -11.47 -7.59 10.02
N THR A 108 -10.34 -6.94 10.31
CA THR A 108 -10.27 -5.53 10.67
C THR A 108 -9.27 -4.82 9.78
N LEU A 109 -9.53 -3.56 9.44
CA LEU A 109 -8.50 -2.71 8.84
C LEU A 109 -7.42 -2.45 9.90
N ASN A 110 -6.18 -2.77 9.58
CA ASN A 110 -5.03 -2.38 10.40
C ASN A 110 -4.60 -0.94 10.05
N HIS A 111 -4.12 -0.71 8.83
CA HIS A 111 -3.73 0.61 8.34
C HIS A 111 -3.96 0.76 6.84
N SER A 112 -3.96 2.01 6.36
CA SER A 112 -4.06 2.34 4.94
C SER A 112 -3.10 3.47 4.60
N LYS A 113 -2.62 3.49 3.36
CA LYS A 113 -1.70 4.52 2.85
C LYS A 113 -1.83 4.64 1.34
N VAL A 114 -1.65 5.86 0.83
CA VAL A 114 -1.39 6.11 -0.59
C VAL A 114 0.10 6.38 -0.76
N ASN A 115 0.73 5.73 -1.73
CA ASN A 115 2.11 6.03 -2.12
C ASN A 115 2.11 6.48 -3.58
N SER A 116 2.77 7.59 -3.86
CA SER A 116 3.01 8.07 -5.22
C SER A 116 4.49 7.92 -5.56
N LYS A 117 4.77 7.33 -6.72
CA LYS A 117 6.11 7.24 -7.30
C LYS A 117 6.15 8.15 -8.51
N LEU A 118 6.62 9.38 -8.32
CA LEU A 118 6.75 10.32 -9.43
C LEU A 118 7.97 9.96 -10.29
N PRO A 119 7.93 10.20 -11.61
CA PRO A 119 9.09 10.01 -12.48
C PRO A 119 10.31 10.77 -11.96
N GLY A 120 11.45 10.08 -11.82
CA GLY A 120 12.68 10.66 -11.29
C GLY A 120 12.73 10.79 -9.76
N SER A 121 11.70 10.32 -9.04
CA SER A 121 11.77 10.17 -7.58
C SER A 121 12.82 9.12 -7.21
N GLY A 122 13.57 9.39 -6.13
CA GLY A 122 14.57 8.47 -5.58
C GLY A 122 13.98 7.43 -4.63
N THR A 123 12.65 7.27 -4.60
CA THR A 123 11.97 6.41 -3.64
C THR A 123 12.07 4.95 -4.08
N GLU A 124 13.14 4.29 -3.64
CA GLU A 124 13.33 2.84 -3.77
C GLU A 124 12.73 2.11 -2.55
N VAL A 125 11.85 1.14 -2.81
CA VAL A 125 11.34 0.22 -1.79
C VAL A 125 12.06 -1.11 -1.97
N ARG A 126 12.99 -1.42 -1.06
CA ARG A 126 13.76 -2.68 -1.10
C ARG A 126 12.90 -3.87 -0.71
N PHE A 127 13.34 -5.08 -1.04
CA PHE A 127 12.71 -6.32 -0.57
C PHE A 127 12.60 -6.34 0.96
N HIS A 128 11.38 -6.62 1.43
CA HIS A 128 11.03 -6.70 2.85
C HIS A 128 9.84 -7.65 3.03
N GLN A 129 9.51 -7.97 4.29
CA GLN A 129 8.31 -8.69 4.69
C GLN A 129 7.49 -7.77 5.60
N ASP A 130 6.27 -7.41 5.19
CA ASP A 130 5.42 -6.45 5.90
C ASP A 130 5.22 -6.82 7.38
N PHE A 131 5.06 -8.11 7.68
CA PHE A 131 4.82 -8.61 9.04
C PHE A 131 5.86 -8.16 10.07
N LEU A 132 7.12 -7.97 9.66
CA LEU A 132 8.20 -7.58 10.57
C LEU A 132 8.21 -6.08 10.90
N PHE A 133 7.47 -5.25 10.17
CA PHE A 133 7.19 -3.87 10.57
C PHE A 133 6.15 -3.80 11.68
N GLU A 134 5.23 -4.78 11.72
CA GLU A 134 4.07 -4.79 12.60
C GLU A 134 3.82 -6.23 13.09
N PRO A 135 4.67 -6.77 13.99
CA PRO A 135 4.52 -8.13 14.45
C PRO A 135 3.24 -8.31 15.27
N HIS A 136 2.42 -9.29 14.88
CA HIS A 136 1.19 -9.68 15.57
C HIS A 136 1.31 -11.09 16.16
N THR A 137 0.30 -11.51 16.93
CA THR A 137 0.25 -12.85 17.52
C THR A 137 -0.15 -13.95 16.53
N ASN A 138 -0.58 -13.60 15.32
CA ASN A 138 -0.80 -14.49 14.18
C ASN A 138 -0.37 -13.76 12.88
N ASP A 139 -0.24 -14.51 11.79
CA ASP A 139 0.15 -14.05 10.45
C ASP A 139 -1.02 -14.04 9.45
N ASP A 140 -2.27 -14.11 9.95
CA ASP A 140 -3.50 -13.99 9.15
C ASP A 140 -3.75 -12.51 8.76
N MET A 141 -2.79 -11.94 8.02
CA MET A 141 -2.78 -10.56 7.57
C MET A 141 -2.57 -10.51 6.07
N ILE A 142 -3.38 -9.72 5.37
CA ILE A 142 -3.27 -9.53 3.92
C ILE A 142 -3.22 -8.05 3.59
N THR A 143 -2.18 -7.64 2.86
CA THR A 143 -2.10 -6.33 2.24
C THR A 143 -2.85 -6.36 0.91
N VAL A 144 -3.81 -5.46 0.73
CA VAL A 144 -4.46 -5.22 -0.57
C VAL A 144 -3.86 -3.96 -1.19
N LEU A 145 -3.28 -4.11 -2.38
CA LEU A 145 -2.71 -3.00 -3.15
C LEU A 145 -3.64 -2.67 -4.32
N TYR A 146 -4.26 -1.49 -4.29
CA TYR A 146 -5.02 -0.97 -5.40
C TYR A 146 -4.12 -0.08 -6.28
N PHE A 147 -4.11 -0.35 -7.58
CA PHE A 147 -3.51 0.54 -8.55
C PHE A 147 -4.52 1.64 -8.90
N ILE A 148 -4.24 2.87 -8.48
CA ILE A 148 -5.09 4.04 -8.75
C ILE A 148 -4.86 4.55 -10.18
N ASP A 149 -3.60 4.53 -10.61
CA ASP A 149 -3.17 4.85 -11.96
C ASP A 149 -2.57 3.63 -12.66
N GLU A 150 -2.33 3.74 -13.97
CA GLU A 150 -1.70 2.70 -14.76
C GLU A 150 -0.30 2.36 -14.22
N VAL A 151 -0.05 1.08 -13.95
CA VAL A 151 1.25 0.57 -13.53
C VAL A 151 1.89 -0.19 -14.69
N THR A 152 3.08 0.25 -15.07
CA THR A 152 3.87 -0.30 -16.17
C THR A 152 5.25 -0.71 -15.64
N MET A 153 6.02 -1.42 -16.45
CA MET A 153 7.41 -1.75 -16.09
C MET A 153 8.30 -0.51 -15.94
N GLN A 154 7.87 0.65 -16.44
CA GLN A 154 8.65 1.88 -16.46
C GLN A 154 8.40 2.78 -15.24
N ASN A 155 7.33 2.56 -14.46
CA ASN A 155 6.99 3.39 -13.29
C ASN A 155 7.10 2.64 -11.95
N GLY A 156 7.90 1.58 -11.92
CA GLY A 156 8.27 0.87 -10.70
C GLY A 156 7.14 0.00 -10.16
N PRO A 157 6.75 -1.07 -10.89
CA PRO A 157 5.71 -1.98 -10.47
C PRO A 157 6.07 -2.67 -9.14
N LEU A 158 5.08 -3.27 -8.49
CA LEU A 158 5.37 -4.16 -7.36
C LEU A 158 6.12 -5.40 -7.87
N GLU A 159 7.20 -5.74 -7.18
CA GLU A 159 7.90 -7.01 -7.35
C GLU A 159 7.64 -7.88 -6.12
N VAL A 160 7.36 -9.17 -6.37
CA VAL A 160 7.13 -10.17 -5.33
C VAL A 160 7.98 -11.40 -5.62
N LEU A 161 8.40 -12.10 -4.58
CA LEU A 161 9.06 -13.40 -4.69
C LEU A 161 8.05 -14.51 -4.40
N PRO A 162 7.56 -15.25 -5.42
CA PRO A 162 6.53 -16.27 -5.22
C PRO A 162 6.94 -17.34 -4.21
N GLY A 163 6.05 -17.67 -3.29
CA GLY A 163 6.23 -18.70 -2.26
C GLY A 163 7.09 -18.27 -1.07
N SER A 164 7.62 -17.04 -1.07
CA SER A 164 8.49 -16.54 0.01
C SER A 164 7.79 -16.44 1.37
N HIS A 165 6.46 -16.31 1.40
CA HIS A 165 5.65 -16.31 2.64
C HIS A 165 5.71 -17.63 3.42
N ARG A 166 6.09 -18.74 2.78
CA ARG A 166 6.30 -20.06 3.42
C ARG A 166 7.71 -20.25 3.97
N GLY A 167 8.60 -19.31 3.66
CA GLY A 167 9.99 -19.30 4.11
C GLY A 167 10.14 -18.73 5.52
N PRO A 168 11.37 -18.55 5.99
CA PRO A 168 11.63 -17.86 7.24
C PRO A 168 11.26 -16.37 7.15
N LEU A 169 11.08 -15.75 8.31
CA LEU A 169 11.08 -14.30 8.45
C LEU A 169 12.53 -13.81 8.51
N TYR A 170 12.88 -12.81 7.71
CA TYR A 170 14.23 -12.24 7.61
C TYR A 170 14.32 -10.93 8.37
N GLU A 171 15.27 -10.84 9.32
CA GLU A 171 15.46 -9.67 10.17
C GLU A 171 15.70 -8.38 9.36
N HIS A 172 15.07 -7.28 9.79
CA HIS A 172 15.21 -5.95 9.17
C HIS A 172 16.28 -5.07 9.85
N TRP A 173 16.98 -5.63 10.82
CA TRP A 173 18.06 -4.99 11.55
C TRP A 173 19.40 -5.49 11.04
N HIS A 174 20.28 -4.57 10.67
CA HIS A 174 21.64 -4.87 10.21
C HIS A 174 22.61 -4.03 11.02
N ASP A 175 23.58 -4.68 11.67
CA ASP A 175 24.59 -4.02 12.50
C ASP A 175 23.99 -3.06 13.56
N GLY A 176 22.84 -3.45 14.14
CA GLY A 176 22.12 -2.66 15.14
C GLY A 176 21.27 -1.50 14.60
N VAL A 177 21.15 -1.37 13.28
CA VAL A 177 20.35 -0.34 12.61
C VAL A 177 19.15 -0.96 11.93
N PHE A 178 17.95 -0.42 12.17
CA PHE A 178 16.76 -0.82 11.43
C PHE A 178 16.83 -0.27 10.00
N THR A 179 16.93 -1.16 9.00
CA THR A 179 16.98 -0.78 7.58
C THR A 179 15.66 -0.98 6.86
N GLY A 180 14.74 -1.75 7.45
CA GLY A 180 13.44 -2.08 6.84
C GLY A 180 13.57 -2.93 5.56
N SER A 181 14.64 -3.71 5.44
CA SER A 181 14.91 -4.57 4.27
C SER A 181 15.41 -5.94 4.72
N VAL A 182 15.25 -6.97 3.89
CA VAL A 182 15.78 -8.33 4.20
C VAL A 182 17.29 -8.46 4.01
N ALA A 183 17.93 -7.47 3.37
CA ALA A 183 19.36 -7.41 3.16
C ALA A 183 19.87 -5.96 3.21
N GLY A 184 21.08 -5.76 3.73
CA GLY A 184 21.75 -4.45 3.76
C GLY A 184 22.15 -3.92 2.37
N VAL A 185 22.34 -4.82 1.40
CA VAL A 185 22.65 -4.55 -0.01
C VAL A 185 21.87 -5.57 -0.86
N VAL A 186 21.15 -5.11 -1.89
CA VAL A 186 20.50 -6.00 -2.86
C VAL A 186 21.62 -6.61 -3.72
N VAL A 187 21.73 -7.94 -3.75
CA VAL A 187 22.62 -8.66 -4.68
C VAL A 187 21.84 -8.99 -5.94
#